data_AF-A0A7J4P1Y2-F1
#
_entry.id   AF-A0A7J4P1Y2-F1
#
_cell.length_a   1.000
_cell.length_b   1.000
_cell.length_c   1.000
_cell.angle_alpha   90.00
_cell.angle_beta   90.00
_cell.angle_gamma   90.00
#
_symmetry.space_group_name_H-M   'P 1'
#
loop_
_entity.id
_entity.type
_entity.pdbx_description
1 polymer ?
#
loop_
_entity_poly.entity_id
_entity_poly.type
_entity_poly.pdbx_seq_one_letter_code
_entity_poly.pdbx_strand_id
1 'polypeptide(L)'
;MSTAKLKKEVVKNLQAKPLSLAEIATAMELKEKKVFRLLRSLFEGGEIVSLRGPDGIRKYRVTTDEEKAATKKANDEKAAAKADEGEEVDVDEEDKEDE
;
A
#
# COMPACT_ATOMS: atom_id res chain seq x y z
N MET A 1 -14.06 -15.02 2.69
CA MET A 1 -13.82 -14.26 1.43
C MET A 1 -12.43 -14.57 0.88
N SER A 2 -12.32 -15.00 -0.38
CA SER A 2 -11.01 -15.21 -1.04
C SER A 2 -10.32 -13.88 -1.34
N THR A 3 -8.99 -13.84 -1.27
CA THR A 3 -8.16 -12.65 -1.53
C THR A 3 -8.44 -12.01 -2.88
N ALA A 4 -8.70 -12.81 -3.92
CA ALA A 4 -9.07 -12.32 -5.24
C ALA A 4 -10.39 -11.53 -5.27
N LYS A 5 -11.37 -11.90 -4.44
CA LYS A 5 -12.64 -11.15 -4.33
C LYS A 5 -12.42 -9.81 -3.63
N LEU A 6 -11.60 -9.81 -2.58
CA LEU A 6 -11.25 -8.58 -1.85
C LEU A 6 -10.51 -7.59 -2.74
N LYS A 7 -9.57 -8.05 -3.58
CA LYS A 7 -8.89 -7.19 -4.56
C LYS A 7 -9.89 -6.49 -5.50
N LYS A 8 -10.84 -7.24 -6.06
CA LYS A 8 -11.89 -6.69 -6.94
C LYS A 8 -12.76 -5.66 -6.22
N GLU A 9 -13.13 -5.91 -4.96
CA GLU A 9 -13.89 -4.95 -4.16
C GLU A 9 -13.10 -3.68 -3.86
N VAL A 10 -11.81 -3.79 -3.52
CA VAL A 10 -10.93 -2.62 -3.36
C VAL A 10 -10.91 -1.79 -4.63
N VAL A 11 -10.68 -2.42 -5.79
CA VAL A 11 -10.66 -1.73 -7.09
C VAL A 11 -12.00 -1.04 -7.37
N LYS A 12 -13.13 -1.70 -7.13
CA LYS A 12 -14.47 -1.09 -7.29
C LYS A 12 -14.67 0.15 -6.40
N ASN A 13 -14.26 0.09 -5.14
CA ASN A 13 -14.34 1.24 -4.23
C ASN A 13 -13.46 2.41 -4.71
N LEU A 14 -12.26 2.08 -5.23
CA LEU A 14 -11.32 3.06 -5.77
C LEU A 14 -11.77 3.66 -7.12
N GLN A 15 -12.64 2.99 -7.88
CA GLN A 15 -13.24 3.54 -9.11
C GLN A 15 -14.23 4.68 -8.80
N ALA A 16 -14.95 4.57 -7.69
CA ALA A 16 -15.92 5.59 -7.30
C ALA A 16 -15.24 6.87 -6.79
N LYS A 17 -14.20 6.72 -5.96
CA LYS A 17 -13.42 7.84 -5.43
C LYS A 17 -12.02 7.42 -4.98
N PRO A 18 -11.04 8.32 -5.02
CA PRO A 18 -9.74 8.07 -4.42
C PRO A 18 -9.88 7.98 -2.89
N LEU A 19 -9.48 6.84 -2.31
CA LEU A 19 -9.60 6.57 -0.89
C LEU A 19 -8.23 6.34 -0.26
N SER A 20 -8.11 6.71 1.01
CA SER A 20 -6.97 6.35 1.85
C SER A 20 -7.08 4.91 2.34
N LEU A 21 -5.97 4.40 2.88
CA LEU A 21 -5.91 3.06 3.46
C LEU A 21 -6.93 2.87 4.60
N ALA A 22 -7.06 3.88 5.48
CA ALA A 22 -8.00 3.87 6.59
C ALA A 22 -9.45 3.82 6.10
N GLU A 23 -9.79 4.64 5.10
CA GLU A 23 -11.14 4.65 4.52
C GLU A 23 -11.52 3.31 3.88
N ILE A 24 -10.59 2.65 3.18
CA ILE A 24 -10.84 1.33 2.59
C ILE A 24 -10.98 0.27 3.69
N ALA A 25 -10.17 0.36 4.74
CA ALA A 25 -10.27 -0.52 5.90
C ALA A 25 -11.63 -0.40 6.60
N THR A 26 -12.12 0.82 6.81
CA THR A 26 -13.46 1.06 7.36
C THR A 26 -14.56 0.59 6.40
N ALA A 27 -14.47 0.90 5.11
CA ALA A 27 -15.49 0.53 4.13
C ALA A 27 -15.63 -0.99 3.94
N MET A 28 -14.55 -1.74 4.14
CA MET A 28 -14.54 -3.20 4.04
C MET A 28 -14.62 -3.91 5.41
N GLU A 29 -14.65 -3.16 6.51
CA GLU A 29 -14.54 -3.69 7.88
C GLU A 29 -13.35 -4.65 8.05
N LEU A 30 -12.22 -4.30 7.42
CA LEU A 30 -10.99 -5.10 7.46
C LEU A 30 -9.90 -4.40 8.26
N LYS A 31 -9.01 -5.20 8.86
CA LYS A 31 -7.77 -4.68 9.44
C LYS A 31 -6.94 -3.96 8.38
N GLU A 32 -6.45 -2.79 8.71
CA GLU A 32 -5.55 -1.97 7.90
C GLU A 32 -4.38 -2.76 7.32
N LYS A 33 -3.73 -3.60 8.13
CA LYS A 33 -2.62 -4.48 7.70
C LYS A 33 -3.01 -5.40 6.52
N LYS A 34 -4.25 -5.87 6.49
CA LYS A 34 -4.76 -6.74 5.42
C LYS A 34 -5.07 -5.93 4.16
N VAL A 35 -5.68 -4.76 4.31
CA VAL A 35 -5.93 -3.82 3.22
C VAL A 35 -4.62 -3.35 2.59
N PHE A 36 -3.61 -3.05 3.41
CA PHE A 36 -2.27 -2.70 2.95
C PHE A 36 -1.67 -3.78 2.05
N ARG A 37 -1.75 -5.06 2.44
CA ARG A 37 -1.26 -6.17 1.62
C ARG A 37 -1.99 -6.28 0.28
N LEU A 38 -3.30 -6.02 0.26
CA LEU A 38 -4.08 -6.02 -0.97
C LEU A 38 -3.71 -4.85 -1.88
N LEU A 39 -3.65 -3.64 -1.34
CA LEU A 39 -3.24 -2.43 -2.05
C LEU A 39 -1.82 -2.56 -2.60
N ARG A 40 -0.89 -3.08 -1.80
CA ARG A 40 0.49 -3.34 -2.24
C ARG A 40 0.53 -4.27 -3.45
N SER A 41 -0.20 -5.38 -3.40
CA SER A 41 -0.26 -6.31 -4.53
C SER A 41 -0.91 -5.70 -5.78
N LEU A 42 -1.93 -4.84 -5.61
CA LEU A 42 -2.56 -4.11 -6.72
C LEU A 42 -1.64 -3.04 -7.32
N PHE A 43 -0.86 -2.38 -6.47
CA PHE A 43 0.11 -1.36 -6.86
C PHE A 43 1.28 -1.99 -7.62
N GLU A 44 1.83 -3.10 -7.12
CA GLU A 44 2.87 -3.88 -7.81
C GLU A 44 2.37 -4.44 -9.15
N GLY A 45 1.07 -4.76 -9.25
CA GLY A 45 0.42 -5.15 -10.50
C GLY A 45 0.08 -4.00 -11.46
N GLY A 46 0.30 -2.75 -11.06
CA GLY A 46 -0.04 -1.56 -11.85
C GLY A 46 -1.54 -1.27 -11.97
N GLU A 47 -2.40 -1.95 -11.19
CA GLU A 47 -3.85 -1.76 -11.20
C GLU A 47 -4.28 -0.48 -10.48
N ILE A 48 -3.46 0.00 -9.52
CA ILE A 48 -3.70 1.23 -8.77
C ILE A 48 -2.46 2.12 -8.73
N VAL A 49 -2.69 3.41 -8.51
CA VAL A 49 -1.63 4.40 -8.26
C VAL A 49 -1.85 5.10 -6.91
N SER A 50 -0.75 5.55 -6.30
CA SER A 50 -0.78 6.33 -5.08
C SER A 50 -0.70 7.82 -5.40
N LEU A 51 -1.66 8.60 -4.90
CA LEU A 51 -1.68 10.04 -4.95
C LEU A 51 -1.40 10.61 -3.55
N ARG A 52 -0.55 11.62 -3.48
CA ARG A 52 -0.36 12.38 -2.24
C ARG A 52 -1.44 13.45 -2.19
N GLY A 53 -2.33 13.36 -1.20
CA GLY A 53 -3.34 14.39 -0.97
C GLY A 53 -2.73 15.68 -0.41
N PRO A 54 -3.47 16.80 -0.50
CA PRO A 54 -3.05 18.09 0.09
C PRO A 54 -2.88 18.00 1.61
N ASP A 55 -3.59 17.09 2.27
CA ASP A 55 -3.53 16.83 3.72
C ASP A 55 -2.30 16.01 4.13
N GLY A 56 -1.39 15.71 3.20
CA GLY A 56 -0.23 14.82 3.42
C GLY A 56 -0.58 13.33 3.42
N ILE A 57 -1.86 12.97 3.42
CA ILE A 57 -2.35 11.59 3.43
C ILE A 57 -2.22 10.97 2.04
N ARG A 58 -1.65 9.76 1.97
CA ARG A 58 -1.58 8.97 0.74
C ARG A 58 -2.94 8.34 0.44
N LYS A 59 -3.53 8.74 -0.69
CA LYS A 59 -4.75 8.16 -1.25
C LYS A 59 -4.39 7.25 -2.42
N TYR A 60 -5.23 6.28 -2.69
CA TYR A 60 -5.09 5.36 -3.80
C TYR A 60 -6.21 5.60 -4.80
N ARG A 61 -5.94 5.40 -6.09
CA ARG A 61 -6.97 5.39 -7.14
C ARG A 61 -6.66 4.29 -8.15
N VAL A 62 -7.67 3.89 -8.92
CA VAL A 62 -7.46 2.96 -10.04
C VAL A 62 -6.66 3.65 -11.14
N THR A 63 -5.70 2.93 -11.69
CA THR A 63 -4.90 3.39 -12.83
C THR A 63 -5.79 3.45 -14.07
N THR A 64 -5.94 4.62 -14.69
CA THR A 64 -6.58 4.72 -16.01
C THR A 64 -5.67 4.13 -17.09
N ASP A 65 -6.22 3.78 -18.25
CA ASP A 65 -5.43 3.16 -19.34
C ASP A 65 -4.27 4.05 -19.82
N GLU A 66 -4.38 5.37 -19.65
CA GLU A 66 -3.30 6.34 -19.90
C GLU A 66 -2.16 6.24 -18.87
N GLU A 67 -2.47 5.97 -17.59
CA GLU A 67 -1.47 5.87 -16.51
C GLU A 67 -0.81 4.50 -16.42
N LYS A 68 -1.45 3.41 -16.91
CA LYS A 68 -0.84 2.07 -16.98
C LYS A 68 0.43 2.06 -17.82
N ALA A 69 0.51 2.92 -18.82
CA ALA A 69 1.69 3.10 -19.65
C ALA A 69 2.83 3.85 -18.93
N ALA A 70 2.49 4.71 -17.94
CA ALA A 70 3.46 5.51 -17.20
C ALA A 70 4.05 4.76 -15.98
N THR A 71 3.26 3.95 -15.28
CA THR A 71 3.72 3.19 -14.11
C THR A 71 4.74 2.09 -14.44
N LYS A 72 4.69 1.54 -15.66
CA LYS A 72 5.75 0.65 -16.18
C LYS A 72 7.12 1.32 -16.29
N LYS A 73 7.19 2.64 -16.47
CA LYS A 73 8.47 3.37 -16.56
C LYS A 73 9.08 3.67 -15.19
N ALA A 74 8.25 3.92 -14.18
CA ALA A 74 8.74 4.28 -12.83
C ALA A 74 9.26 3.07 -12.01
N ASN A 75 8.84 1.84 -12.35
CA ASN A 75 9.24 0.65 -11.60
C ASN A 75 10.63 0.12 -11.99
N ASP A 76 11.11 0.42 -13.21
CA ASP A 76 12.49 0.14 -13.64
C ASP A 76 13.50 1.08 -12.93
N GLU A 77 13.11 2.32 -12.64
CA GLU A 77 14.00 3.31 -12.01
C GLU A 77 14.10 3.16 -10.48
N LYS A 78 13.04 2.67 -9.81
CA LYS A 78 13.01 2.55 -8.33
C LYS A 78 13.73 1.30 -7.78
N ALA A 79 14.19 0.40 -8.64
CA ALA A 79 15.09 -0.69 -8.26
C ALA A 79 16.52 -0.20 -7.95
N ALA A 80 16.89 1.01 -8.35
CA ALA A 80 18.22 1.58 -8.11
C ALA A 80 18.39 2.30 -6.75
N ALA A 81 17.30 2.59 -6.02
CA ALA A 81 17.35 3.38 -4.78
C ALA A 81 17.12 2.56 -3.49
N LYS A 82 17.06 1.23 -3.59
CA LYS A 82 17.00 0.30 -2.45
C LYS A 82 18.38 -0.31 -2.19
N ALA A 83 19.32 0.52 -1.75
CA ALA A 83 20.66 0.07 -1.34
C ALA A 83 21.15 0.74 -0.05
N ASP A 84 20.34 1.59 0.60
CA ASP A 84 20.73 2.26 1.84
C ASP A 84 19.56 2.15 2.84
N GLU A 85 19.85 1.75 4.08
CA GLU A 85 18.96 1.23 5.14
C GLU A 85 18.55 -0.25 4.99
N GLY A 86 19.56 -1.11 4.89
CA GLY A 86 19.56 -2.35 5.68
C GLY A 86 20.31 -2.14 6.99
N GLU A 87 20.01 -2.99 7.98
CA GLU A 87 20.87 -3.36 9.13
C GLU A 87 21.03 -2.29 10.25
N GLU A 88 20.84 -2.55 11.55
CA GLU A 88 20.61 -3.75 12.35
C GLU A 88 19.70 -3.44 13.55
N VAL A 89 18.93 -4.47 13.92
CA VAL A 89 18.36 -4.64 15.25
C VAL A 89 19.50 -5.11 16.14
N ASP A 90 19.87 -4.36 17.18
CA ASP A 90 20.46 -4.90 18.42
C ASP A 90 20.57 -3.79 19.47
N VAL A 91 19.59 -3.73 20.38
CA VAL A 91 19.84 -3.31 21.76
C VAL A 91 18.98 -4.21 22.65
N ASP A 92 19.65 -5.24 23.16
CA ASP A 92 19.43 -5.85 24.47
C ASP A 92 18.83 -4.86 25.48
N GLU A 93 17.62 -5.15 25.96
CA GLU A 93 17.22 -4.67 27.29
C GLU A 93 16.98 -5.91 28.15
N GLU A 94 18.11 -6.46 28.62
CA GLU A 94 18.16 -7.42 29.72
C GLU A 94 17.36 -6.89 30.91
N ASP A 95 16.41 -7.71 31.34
CA ASP A 95 16.27 -8.19 32.71
C ASP A 95 16.46 -7.17 33.85
N LYS A 96 15.33 -6.75 34.42
CA LYS A 96 15.24 -6.37 35.83
C LYS A 96 14.00 -6.99 36.45
N GLU A 97 14.04 -8.31 36.63
CA GLU A 97 13.51 -8.92 37.83
C GLU A 97 14.65 -9.03 38.86
N ASP A 98 14.54 -8.35 40.00
CA ASP A 98 14.41 -9.02 41.30
C ASP A 98 14.40 -8.01 42.48
N GLU A 99 13.45 -8.32 43.37
CA GLU A 99 13.24 -8.01 44.80
C GLU A 99 14.00 -6.87 45.52
#